data_AF-A0A2W6UJE2-F1
#
_entry.id   AF-A0A2W6UJE2-F1
#
_cell.length_a   1.000
_cell.length_b   1.000
_cell.length_c   1.000
_cell.angle_alpha   90.00
_cell.angle_beta   90.00
_cell.angle_gamma   90.00
#
_symmetry.space_group_name_H-M   'P 1'
#
loop_
_entity.id
_entity.type
_entity.pdbx_description
1 polymer ?
#
loop_
_entity_poly.entity_id
_entity_poly.type
_entity_poly.pdbx_seq_one_letter_code
_entity_poly.pdbx_strand_id
1 'polypeptide(L)' 'AEDIANFGSEMDAAKADWQFVNFSGAVHCFAESDANSPPGCLYDPRAAKRAWKMMDNFLEERLGD' A
#
# COMPACT_ATOMS: atom_id res chain seq x y z
N ALA A 1 -15.08 1.04 -0.61
CA ALA A 1 -14.89 2.12 -1.61
C ALA A 1 -15.08 3.48 -0.96
N GLU A 2 -16.13 3.64 -0.16
CA GLU A 2 -16.36 4.83 0.67
C GLU A 2 -15.15 5.18 1.56
N ASP A 3 -14.56 4.21 2.26
CA ASP A 3 -13.39 4.47 3.12
C ASP A 3 -12.18 5.06 2.38
N ILE A 4 -11.95 4.63 1.13
CA ILE A 4 -10.85 5.15 0.30
C ILE A 4 -11.13 6.61 -0.10
N ALA A 5 -12.39 6.92 -0.46
CA ALA A 5 -12.79 8.28 -0.81
C ALA A 5 -12.73 9.22 0.40
N ASN A 6 -13.13 8.73 1.57
CA ASN A 6 -13.05 9.48 2.83
C ASN A 6 -11.59 9.75 3.22
N PHE A 7 -10.72 8.74 3.11
CA PHE A 7 -9.28 8.90 3.32
C PHE A 7 -8.69 9.97 2.38
N GLY A 8 -9.02 9.92 1.09
CA GLY A 8 -8.54 10.92 0.13
C GLY A 8 -8.98 12.34 0.50
N SER A 9 -10.25 12.50 0.92
CA SER A 9 -10.78 13.79 1.36
C SER A 9 -10.06 14.32 2.61
N GLU A 10 -9.70 13.45 3.56
CA GLU A 10 -8.93 13.80 4.75
C GLU A 10 -7.51 14.26 4.40
N MET A 11 -6.80 13.51 3.54
CA MET A 11 -5.43 13.85 3.13
C MET A 11 -5.39 15.17 2.34
N ASP A 12 -6.36 15.39 1.46
CA ASP A 12 -6.49 16.64 0.70
C ASP A 12 -6.78 17.84 1.62
N ALA A 13 -7.68 17.69 2.60
CA ALA A 13 -7.98 18.72 3.59
C ALA A 13 -6.76 19.07 4.45
N ALA A 14 -5.92 18.08 4.76
CA ALA A 14 -4.66 18.26 5.46
C ALA A 14 -3.55 18.90 4.60
N LYS A 15 -3.78 19.03 3.28
CA LYS A 15 -2.77 19.44 2.29
C LYS A 15 -1.52 18.55 2.35
N ALA A 16 -1.72 17.26 2.63
CA ALA A 16 -0.65 16.29 2.64
C ALA A 16 -0.18 15.99 1.20
N ASP A 17 1.09 15.65 1.04
CA ASP A 17 1.58 15.02 -0.18
C ASP A 17 1.43 13.51 -0.05
N TRP A 18 0.46 12.93 -0.78
CA TRP A 18 0.00 11.57 -0.56
C TRP A 18 -0.24 10.80 -1.87
N GLN A 19 -0.12 9.47 -1.77
CA GLN A 19 -0.45 8.54 -2.82
C GLN A 19 -1.23 7.36 -2.22
N PHE A 20 -2.24 6.87 -2.93
CA PHE A 20 -2.93 5.61 -2.61
C PHE A 20 -2.84 4.66 -3.80
N VAL A 21 -2.33 3.46 -3.56
CA VAL A 21 -1.97 2.51 -4.62
C VAL A 21 -2.77 1.23 -4.46
N ASN A 22 -3.58 0.91 -5.46
CA ASN A 22 -4.34 -0.34 -5.51
C ASN A 22 -3.57 -1.42 -6.29
N PHE A 23 -3.29 -2.55 -5.65
CA PHE A 23 -2.72 -3.73 -6.30
C PHE A 23 -3.83 -4.73 -6.64
N SER A 24 -4.13 -4.88 -7.93
CA SER A 24 -5.17 -5.82 -8.39
C SER A 24 -4.85 -7.26 -7.99
N GLY A 25 -5.83 -7.93 -7.38
CA GLY A 25 -5.74 -9.32 -6.92
C GLY A 25 -5.12 -9.50 -5.53
N ALA A 26 -4.51 -8.45 -4.95
CA ALA A 26 -4.01 -8.49 -3.59
C ALA A 26 -5.16 -8.42 -2.58
N VAL A 27 -5.09 -9.26 -1.53
CA VAL A 27 -5.99 -9.22 -0.37
C VAL A 27 -5.22 -8.75 0.88
N HIS A 28 -5.78 -8.90 2.07
CA HIS A 28 -5.04 -8.59 3.29
C HIS A 28 -3.76 -9.44 3.38
N CYS A 29 -2.77 -8.99 4.15
CA CYS A 29 -1.49 -9.70 4.31
C CYS A 29 -0.67 -9.93 3.02
N PHE A 30 -0.97 -9.24 1.92
CA PHE A 30 -0.28 -9.49 0.64
C PHE A 30 1.25 -9.32 0.70
N ALA A 31 1.76 -8.56 1.66
CA ALA A 31 3.17 -8.30 1.88
C ALA A 31 3.85 -9.27 2.88
N GLU A 32 3.08 -10.12 3.56
CA GLU A 32 3.57 -11.06 4.57
C GLU A 32 3.88 -12.40 3.90
N SER A 33 5.16 -12.77 3.79
CA SER A 33 5.60 -13.92 2.98
C SER A 33 5.13 -15.29 3.47
N ASP A 34 4.69 -15.38 4.72
CA ASP A 34 4.18 -16.59 5.38
C ASP A 34 2.63 -16.62 5.46
N ALA A 35 1.94 -15.58 4.97
CA ALA A 35 0.49 -15.51 5.04
C ALA A 35 -0.20 -16.52 4.12
N ASN A 36 -0.97 -17.42 4.74
CA ASN A 36 -1.76 -18.43 4.06
C ASN A 36 -3.08 -18.72 4.80
N SER A 37 -3.94 -17.71 4.93
CA SER A 37 -5.25 -17.80 5.59
C SER A 37 -6.37 -17.32 4.65
N PRO A 38 -6.76 -18.14 3.66
CA PRO A 38 -7.79 -17.78 2.70
C PRO A 38 -9.18 -17.62 3.34
N PRO A 39 -10.08 -16.83 2.71
CA PRO A 39 -9.86 -16.09 1.46
C PRO A 39 -9.26 -14.69 1.66
N GLY A 40 -9.16 -14.19 2.89
CA GLY A 40 -8.94 -12.77 3.18
C GLY A 40 -7.49 -12.35 3.38
N CYS A 41 -6.60 -13.27 3.76
CA CYS A 41 -5.20 -12.98 4.14
C CYS A 41 -4.25 -13.94 3.41
N LEU A 42 -3.62 -13.48 2.33
CA LEU A 42 -2.78 -14.32 1.47
C LEU A 42 -1.61 -13.51 0.91
N TYR A 43 -0.43 -14.12 0.92
CA TYR A 43 0.76 -13.54 0.28
C TYR A 43 0.59 -13.41 -1.24
N ASP A 44 0.88 -12.23 -1.80
CA ASP A 44 1.03 -12.01 -3.24
C ASP A 44 2.45 -11.49 -3.53
N PRO A 45 3.37 -12.36 -4.00
CA PRO A 45 4.78 -11.98 -4.20
C PRO A 45 4.96 -10.86 -5.24
N ARG A 46 4.04 -10.73 -6.21
CA ARG A 46 4.10 -9.69 -7.24
C ARG A 46 3.69 -8.35 -6.65
N ALA A 47 2.62 -8.31 -5.86
CA ALA A 47 2.18 -7.09 -5.17
C ALA A 47 3.19 -6.67 -4.10
N ALA A 48 3.67 -7.60 -3.27
CA ALA A 48 4.67 -7.35 -2.24
C ALA A 48 5.94 -6.71 -2.82
N LYS A 49 6.53 -7.30 -3.87
CA LYS A 49 7.73 -6.76 -4.52
C LYS A 49 7.55 -5.32 -5.01
N ARG A 50 6.37 -5.00 -5.56
CA ARG A 50 6.06 -3.64 -6.04
C ARG A 50 5.89 -2.68 -4.88
N ALA A 51 5.14 -3.06 -3.86
CA ALA A 51 4.91 -2.24 -2.67
C ALA A 51 6.23 -1.89 -1.96
N TRP A 52 7.11 -2.87 -1.77
CA TRP A 52 8.44 -2.65 -1.18
C TRP A 52 9.28 -1.66 -2.00
N LYS A 53 9.32 -1.81 -3.33
CA LYS A 53 10.07 -0.86 -4.17
C LYS A 53 9.49 0.56 -4.11
N MET A 54 8.17 0.71 -4.00
CA MET A 54 7.54 2.02 -3.86
C MET A 54 7.85 2.65 -2.49
N MET A 55 7.85 1.85 -1.43
CA MET A 55 8.25 2.29 -0.09
C MET A 55 9.72 2.73 -0.07
N ASP A 56 10.64 1.94 -0.65
CA ASP A 56 12.06 2.29 -0.74
C ASP A 56 12.25 3.64 -1.44
N ASN A 57 11.59 3.83 -2.60
CA ASN A 57 11.66 5.09 -3.35
C ASN A 57 11.13 6.28 -2.53
N PHE A 58 10.02 6.10 -1.80
CA PHE A 58 9.47 7.16 -0.95
C PHE A 58 10.41 7.54 0.20
N LEU A 59 11.02 6.55 0.84
CA LEU A 59 11.99 6.80 1.92
C LEU A 59 13.27 7.46 1.38
N GLU A 60 13.76 7.04 0.22
CA GLU A 60 14.89 7.68 -0.46
C GLU A 60 14.58 9.15 -0.79
N GLU A 61 13.39 9.45 -1.32
CA GLU A 61 12.97 10.84 -1.60
C GLU A 61 12.90 11.71 -0.33
N ARG A 62 12.42 11.16 0.78
CA ARG A 62 12.14 11.94 2.00
C ARG A 62 13.28 12.01 2.99
N LEU A 63 14.14 11.00 3.01
CA LEU A 63 15.18 10.81 4.03
C LEU A 63 16.57 10.55 3.46
N GLY A 64 16.71 10.41 2.14
CA GLY A 64 18.02 10.31 1.48
C GLY A 64 18.82 11.61 1.56
N ASP A 65 20.14 11.49 1.37
CA ASP A 65 21.09 12.63 1.33
C ASP A 65 20.86 13.57 0.13
#